data_AF-A0A7J6TGV3-F1
#
_entry.id   AF-A0A7J6TGV3-F1
#
_cell.length_a   1.000
_cell.length_b   1.000
_cell.length_c   1.000
_cell.angle_alpha   90.00
_cell.angle_beta   90.00
_cell.angle_gamma   90.00
#
_symmetry.space_group_name_H-M   'P 1'
#
loop_
_entity.id
_entity.type
_entity.pdbx_description
1 polymer ?
#
loop_
_entity_poly.entity_id
_entity_poly.type
_entity_poly.pdbx_seq_one_letter_code
_entity_poly.pdbx_strand_id
1 'polypeptide(L)'
;MFVSIGVGAREAGSFLWISFVLAALACGISGLCYCEMSSLVPVAGSAYSYVYTILGELPAAIVGFVLCVDSSISAAAVARAFAAYVNVLLGEKLPKILYDYDLGSSENLWSISLLSFLLCLLLGLLLYRGIKQTSTFNNWSTILNMAVILVFIVGG
;
A
#
# COMPACT_ATOMS: atom_id res chain seq x y z
N MET A 1 6.47 -2.53 -2.83
CA MET A 1 7.76 -1.83 -3.04
C MET A 1 8.56 -2.46 -4.17
N PHE A 2 8.98 -3.74 -4.05
CA PHE A 2 9.88 -4.37 -5.04
C PHE A 2 9.33 -4.45 -6.49
N VAL A 3 8.03 -4.72 -6.69
CA VAL A 3 7.45 -4.79 -8.04
C VAL A 3 7.38 -3.44 -8.75
N SER A 4 6.94 -2.39 -8.05
CA SER A 4 6.76 -1.06 -8.65
C SER A 4 8.08 -0.34 -8.89
N ILE A 5 9.11 -0.61 -8.08
CA ILE A 5 10.45 -0.07 -8.31
C ILE A 5 11.06 -0.66 -9.58
N GLY A 6 10.87 -1.96 -9.84
CA GLY A 6 11.38 -2.59 -11.07
C GLY A 6 10.79 -1.99 -12.34
N VAL A 7 9.48 -1.71 -12.35
CA VAL A 7 8.81 -1.03 -13.48
C VAL A 7 9.22 0.44 -13.56
N GLY A 8 9.22 1.15 -12.43
CA GLY A 8 9.60 2.57 -12.38
C GLY A 8 11.07 2.83 -12.75
N ALA A 9 11.98 1.92 -12.41
CA ALA A 9 13.38 2.00 -12.83
C ALA A 9 13.55 1.77 -14.34
N ARG A 10 12.69 0.95 -14.94
CA ARG A 10 12.69 0.70 -16.39
C ARG A 10 12.20 1.91 -17.19
N GLU A 11 11.24 2.65 -16.65
CA GLU A 11 10.70 3.85 -17.30
C GLU A 11 11.48 5.13 -16.98
N ALA A 12 11.84 5.38 -15.73
CA ALA A 12 12.52 6.61 -15.30
C ALA A 12 14.05 6.55 -15.42
N GLY A 13 14.63 5.35 -15.63
CA GLY A 13 16.06 5.14 -15.77
C GLY A 13 16.87 5.59 -14.55
N SER A 14 18.11 6.01 -14.77
CA SER A 14 19.08 6.32 -13.70
C SER A 14 18.70 7.53 -12.83
N PHE A 15 17.64 8.27 -13.16
CA PHE A 15 17.21 9.47 -12.41
C PHE A 15 16.13 9.17 -11.36
N LEU A 16 15.69 7.92 -11.22
CA LEU A 16 14.65 7.52 -10.26
C LEU A 16 14.96 7.94 -8.81
N TRP A 17 16.24 7.98 -8.42
CA TRP A 17 16.66 8.39 -7.08
C TRP A 17 16.31 9.84 -6.74
N ILE A 18 16.25 10.74 -7.72
CA ILE A 18 15.89 12.16 -7.50
C ILE A 18 14.44 12.28 -7.04
N SER A 19 13.54 11.50 -7.65
CA SER A 19 12.13 11.42 -7.24
C SER A 19 11.98 10.91 -5.81
N PHE A 20 12.81 9.93 -5.40
CA PHE A 20 12.82 9.45 -4.01
C PHE A 20 13.33 10.50 -3.02
N VAL A 21 14.34 11.30 -3.37
CA VAL A 21 14.84 12.37 -2.50
C VAL A 21 13.77 13.46 -2.30
N LEU A 22 13.10 13.88 -3.38
CA LEU A 22 12.01 14.85 -3.29
C LEU A 22 10.83 14.33 -2.47
N ALA A 23 10.45 13.07 -2.68
CA ALA A 23 9.39 12.43 -1.88
C ALA A 23 9.77 12.33 -0.39
N ALA A 24 11.03 12.02 -0.08
CA ALA A 24 11.54 11.94 1.29
C ALA A 24 11.51 13.31 1.99
N LEU A 25 11.89 14.39 1.28
CA LEU A 25 11.79 15.75 1.82
C LEU A 25 10.34 16.15 2.10
N ALA A 26 9.42 15.90 1.16
CA ALA A 26 8.00 16.19 1.34
C ALA A 26 7.43 15.41 2.54
N CYS A 27 7.72 14.11 2.64
CA CYS A 27 7.30 13.26 3.75
C CYS A 27 7.90 13.72 5.09
N GLY A 28 9.17 14.16 5.11
CA GLY A 28 9.83 14.68 6.30
C GLY A 28 9.18 15.95 6.84
N ILE A 29 8.81 16.89 5.97
CA ILE A 29 8.10 18.12 6.36
C ILE A 29 6.70 17.77 6.90
N SER A 30 5.96 16.89 6.23
CA SER A 30 4.66 16.42 6.73
C SER A 30 4.79 15.73 8.10
N GLY A 31 5.86 14.94 8.30
CA GLY A 31 6.15 14.30 9.59
C GLY A 31 6.37 15.31 10.71
N LEU A 32 7.10 16.40 10.45
CA LEU A 32 7.32 17.48 11.42
C LEU A 32 5.99 18.16 11.81
N CYS A 33 5.10 18.42 10.85
CA CYS A 33 3.77 18.96 11.12
C CYS A 33 2.92 18.03 11.99
N TYR A 34 2.98 16.72 11.75
CA TYR A 34 2.29 15.73 12.59
C TYR A 34 2.90 15.63 14.00
N CYS A 35 4.23 15.76 14.14
CA CYS A 35 4.89 15.82 15.46
C CYS A 35 4.45 17.04 16.28
N GLU A 36 4.29 18.19 15.64
CA GLU A 36 3.76 19.40 16.28
C GLU A 36 2.33 19.17 16.78
N MET A 37 1.44 18.64 15.93
CA MET A 37 0.07 18.30 16.32
C MET A 37 0.01 17.24 17.43
N SER A 38 0.87 16.22 17.38
CA SER A 38 0.92 15.17 18.41
C SER A 38 1.40 15.70 19.76
N SER A 39 2.28 16.71 19.77
CA SER A 39 2.73 17.38 21.00
C SER A 39 1.65 18.25 21.63
N LEU A 40 0.72 18.77 20.82
CA LEU A 40 -0.40 19.61 21.27
C LEU A 40 -1.58 18.80 21.82
N VAL A 41 -1.77 17.57 21.34
CA VAL A 41 -2.94 16.74 21.65
C VAL A 41 -2.47 15.38 22.21
N PRO A 42 -2.36 15.20 23.55
CA PRO A 42 -1.78 14.01 24.18
C PRO A 42 -2.79 12.85 24.25
N VAL A 43 -3.65 12.72 23.26
CA VAL A 43 -4.67 11.67 23.17
C VAL A 43 -4.29 10.77 22.02
N ALA A 44 -4.17 9.46 22.26
CA ALA A 44 -3.84 8.48 21.23
C ALA A 44 -4.98 8.43 20.19
N GLY A 45 -4.82 9.16 19.10
CA GLY A 45 -5.82 9.32 18.04
C GLY A 45 -5.22 9.16 16.65
N SER A 46 -6.07 8.79 15.69
CA SER A 46 -5.73 8.79 14.25
C SER A 46 -5.66 10.22 13.70
N ALA A 47 -5.21 10.41 12.45
CA ALA A 47 -5.23 11.70 11.74
C ALA A 47 -6.60 12.42 11.83
N TYR A 48 -7.71 11.67 11.85
CA TYR A 48 -9.05 12.20 12.11
C TYR A 48 -9.16 12.93 13.46
N SER A 49 -8.63 12.34 14.53
CA SER A 49 -8.73 12.90 15.89
C SER A 49 -7.94 14.20 16.02
N TYR A 50 -6.75 14.29 15.42
CA TYR A 50 -5.97 15.53 15.42
C TYR A 50 -6.68 16.67 14.70
N VAL A 51 -7.25 16.39 13.53
CA VAL A 51 -8.01 17.39 12.75
C VAL A 51 -9.30 17.78 13.48
N TYR A 52 -9.97 16.83 14.13
CA TYR A 52 -11.18 17.11 14.91
C TYR A 52 -10.90 18.09 16.06
N THR A 53 -9.80 17.89 16.79
CA THR A 53 -9.44 18.74 17.92
C THR A 53 -9.06 20.17 17.49
N ILE A 54 -8.50 20.36 16.29
CA ILE A 54 -7.91 21.64 15.87
C ILE A 54 -8.81 22.42 14.91
N LEU A 55 -9.49 21.75 13.99
CA LEU A 55 -10.24 22.36 12.87
C LEU A 55 -11.76 22.10 12.94
N GLY A 56 -12.22 21.21 13.82
CA GLY A 56 -13.63 20.88 14.01
C GLY A 56 -14.13 19.70 13.16
N GLU A 57 -15.45 19.47 13.18
CA GLU A 57 -16.08 18.22 12.73
C GLU A 57 -16.10 18.03 11.22
N LEU A 58 -16.42 19.08 10.46
CA LEU A 58 -16.48 19.04 8.99
C LEU A 58 -15.15 18.64 8.33
N PRO A 59 -14.02 19.33 8.61
CA PRO A 59 -12.72 18.96 8.02
C PRO A 59 -12.24 17.60 8.52
N ALA A 60 -12.53 17.23 9.77
CA ALA A 60 -12.20 15.91 10.29
C ALA A 60 -12.94 14.81 9.53
N ALA A 61 -14.24 14.98 9.28
CA ALA A 61 -15.04 14.03 8.51
C ALA A 61 -14.46 13.80 7.10
N ILE A 62 -14.08 14.88 6.40
CA ILE A 62 -13.47 14.80 5.07
C ILE A 62 -12.17 13.98 5.12
N VAL A 63 -11.30 14.24 6.09
CA VAL A 63 -10.05 13.49 6.27
C VAL A 63 -10.33 12.02 6.57
N GLY A 64 -11.34 11.73 7.40
CA GLY A 64 -11.78 10.35 7.65
C GLY A 64 -12.21 9.62 6.38
N PHE A 65 -13.02 10.27 5.52
CA PHE A 65 -13.42 9.70 4.24
C PHE A 65 -12.23 9.47 3.30
N VAL A 66 -11.31 10.43 3.22
CA VAL A 66 -10.09 10.32 2.39
C VAL A 66 -9.23 9.14 2.85
N LEU A 67 -9.02 8.98 4.16
CA LEU A 67 -8.24 7.86 4.72
C LEU A 67 -8.89 6.51 4.42
N CYS A 68 -10.22 6.41 4.49
CA CYS A 68 -10.94 5.20 4.14
C CYS A 68 -10.76 4.83 2.65
N VAL A 69 -10.87 5.81 1.75
CA VAL A 69 -10.69 5.60 0.30
C VAL A 69 -9.24 5.25 -0.01
N ASP A 70 -8.27 5.98 0.53
CA ASP A 70 -6.83 5.75 0.32
C ASP A 70 -6.42 4.35 0.78
N SER A 71 -6.85 3.94 1.98
CA SER A 71 -6.59 2.59 2.50
C SER A 71 -7.22 1.50 1.62
N SER A 72 -8.39 1.77 1.03
CA SER A 72 -9.09 0.85 0.12
C SER A 72 -8.34 0.69 -1.21
N ILE A 73 -7.88 1.80 -1.80
CA ILE A 73 -7.09 1.80 -3.04
C ILE A 73 -5.76 1.09 -2.81
N SER A 74 -5.09 1.37 -1.69
CA SER A 74 -3.83 0.74 -1.31
C SER A 74 -3.98 -0.78 -1.14
N ALA A 75 -5.03 -1.24 -0.45
CA ALA A 75 -5.32 -2.67 -0.31
C ALA A 75 -5.57 -3.36 -1.66
N ALA A 76 -6.31 -2.71 -2.56
CA ALA A 76 -6.56 -3.23 -3.90
C ALA A 76 -5.27 -3.31 -4.75
N ALA A 77 -4.41 -2.30 -4.65
CA ALA A 77 -3.12 -2.29 -5.34
C ALA A 77 -2.19 -3.42 -4.87
N VAL A 78 -2.14 -3.69 -3.57
CA VAL A 78 -1.35 -4.80 -3.01
C VAL A 78 -1.88 -6.17 -3.46
N ALA A 79 -3.19 -6.37 -3.47
CA ALA A 79 -3.78 -7.62 -3.95
C ALA A 79 -3.47 -7.87 -5.44
N ARG A 80 -3.55 -6.83 -6.28
CA ARG A 80 -3.15 -6.92 -7.69
C ARG A 80 -1.66 -7.24 -7.86
N ALA A 81 -0.80 -6.58 -7.10
CA ALA A 81 0.64 -6.87 -7.12
C ALA A 81 0.92 -8.33 -6.77
N PHE A 82 0.24 -8.89 -5.77
CA PHE A 82 0.40 -10.29 -5.39
C PHE A 82 -0.08 -11.25 -6.47
N ALA A 83 -1.24 -10.98 -7.08
CA ALA A 83 -1.74 -11.78 -8.21
C ALA A 83 -0.73 -11.82 -9.38
N ALA A 84 -0.06 -10.69 -9.65
CA ALA A 84 1.03 -10.62 -10.64
C ALA A 84 2.24 -11.48 -10.27
N TYR A 85 2.66 -11.44 -9.01
CA TYR A 85 3.74 -12.31 -8.53
C TYR A 85 3.42 -13.79 -8.67
N VAL A 86 2.20 -14.20 -8.32
CA VAL A 86 1.76 -15.60 -8.43
C VAL A 86 1.78 -16.04 -9.90
N ASN A 87 1.37 -15.18 -10.83
CA ASN A 87 1.42 -15.49 -12.26
C ASN A 87 2.86 -15.73 -12.77
N VAL A 88 3.80 -14.88 -12.37
CA VAL A 88 5.21 -15.05 -12.72
C VAL A 88 5.80 -16.32 -12.09
N LEU A 89 5.47 -16.61 -10.83
CA LEU A 89 5.99 -17.79 -10.12
C LEU A 89 5.51 -19.12 -10.73
N LEU A 90 4.27 -19.15 -11.25
CA LEU A 90 3.72 -20.31 -11.93
C LEU A 90 4.14 -20.43 -13.41
N GLY A 91 5.02 -19.54 -13.89
CA GLY A 91 5.56 -19.58 -15.25
C GLY A 91 4.52 -19.28 -16.33
N GLU A 92 3.65 -18.29 -16.08
CA GLU A 92 2.62 -17.81 -17.03
C GLU A 92 1.60 -18.88 -17.48
N LYS A 93 1.48 -19.98 -16.73
CA LYS A 93 0.52 -21.06 -17.01
C LYS A 93 -0.90 -20.81 -16.48
N LEU A 94 -1.15 -19.67 -15.85
CA LEU A 94 -2.47 -19.37 -15.31
C LEU A 94 -3.43 -18.97 -16.44
N PRO A 95 -4.67 -19.52 -16.44
CA PRO A 95 -5.69 -19.09 -17.40
C PRO A 95 -5.91 -17.58 -17.30
N LYS A 96 -6.00 -16.89 -18.45
CA LYS A 96 -6.20 -15.43 -18.52
C LYS A 96 -7.37 -14.94 -17.66
N ILE A 97 -8.42 -15.76 -17.53
CA ILE A 97 -9.60 -15.49 -16.67
C ILE A 97 -9.24 -15.25 -15.18
N LEU A 98 -8.16 -15.86 -14.67
CA LEU A 98 -7.75 -15.71 -13.27
C LEU A 98 -6.85 -14.50 -13.04
N TYR A 99 -6.01 -14.16 -14.02
CA TYR A 99 -4.96 -13.15 -13.84
C TYR A 99 -5.27 -11.82 -14.51
N ASP A 100 -5.84 -11.85 -15.72
CA ASP A 100 -6.08 -10.66 -16.53
C ASP A 100 -7.19 -10.95 -17.56
N TYR A 101 -8.44 -10.93 -17.08
CA TYR A 101 -9.59 -11.04 -17.98
C TYR A 101 -9.91 -9.65 -18.52
N ASP A 102 -9.46 -9.42 -19.75
CA ASP A 102 -9.78 -8.23 -20.52
C ASP A 102 -11.24 -8.32 -20.99
N LEU A 103 -12.09 -7.43 -20.48
CA LEU A 103 -13.51 -7.38 -20.77
C LEU A 103 -13.85 -6.57 -22.03
N GLY A 104 -12.86 -6.07 -22.76
CA GLY A 104 -13.05 -5.59 -24.13
C GLY A 104 -12.28 -4.31 -24.49
N SER A 105 -11.64 -4.39 -25.65
CA SER A 105 -11.28 -3.30 -26.57
C SER A 105 -10.18 -2.32 -26.14
N SER A 106 -8.99 -2.57 -26.68
CA SER A 106 -7.98 -1.61 -27.17
C SER A 106 -7.21 -0.74 -26.17
N GLU A 107 -7.51 -0.75 -24.89
CA GLU A 107 -6.67 -0.07 -23.90
C GLU A 107 -6.98 -0.67 -22.53
N ASN A 108 -5.95 -1.19 -21.85
CA ASN A 108 -5.94 -1.99 -20.60
C ASN A 108 -6.60 -1.33 -19.36
N LEU A 109 -7.65 -0.53 -19.53
CA LEU A 109 -8.32 0.25 -18.50
C LEU A 109 -9.29 -0.60 -17.67
N TRP A 110 -9.79 -1.71 -18.21
CA TRP A 110 -10.83 -2.55 -17.58
C TRP A 110 -10.43 -4.02 -17.40
N SER A 111 -9.19 -4.26 -16.97
CA SER A 111 -8.74 -5.59 -16.53
C SER A 111 -9.39 -5.99 -15.19
N ILE A 112 -10.14 -7.09 -15.20
CA ILE A 112 -10.68 -7.72 -13.98
C ILE A 112 -9.90 -8.99 -13.67
N SER A 113 -9.17 -8.99 -12.56
CA SER A 113 -8.47 -10.17 -12.05
C SER A 113 -9.31 -10.82 -10.95
N LEU A 114 -9.91 -11.97 -11.25
CA LEU A 114 -10.74 -12.72 -10.30
C LEU A 114 -9.90 -13.17 -9.08
N LEU A 115 -8.62 -13.49 -9.29
CA LEU A 115 -7.70 -13.84 -8.22
C LEU A 115 -7.47 -12.68 -7.23
N SER A 116 -7.27 -11.45 -7.73
CA SER A 116 -7.08 -10.26 -6.89
C SER A 116 -8.34 -9.95 -6.07
N PHE A 117 -9.53 -10.13 -6.66
CA PHE A 117 -10.80 -9.95 -5.95
C PHE A 117 -10.95 -10.96 -4.80
N LEU A 118 -10.68 -12.24 -5.07
CA LEU A 118 -10.76 -13.31 -4.07
C LEU A 118 -9.74 -13.10 -2.95
N LEU A 119 -8.55 -12.61 -3.29
CA LEU A 119 -7.48 -12.31 -2.33
C LEU A 119 -7.81 -11.09 -1.47
N CYS A 120 -8.37 -10.02 -2.04
CA CYS A 120 -8.93 -8.89 -1.28
C CYS A 120 -10.02 -9.35 -0.32
N LEU A 121 -10.94 -10.20 -0.78
CA LEU A 121 -12.05 -10.72 0.04
C LEU A 121 -11.52 -11.57 1.19
N LEU A 122 -10.55 -12.46 0.92
CA LEU A 122 -9.90 -13.29 1.93
C LEU A 122 -9.18 -12.43 2.97
N LEU A 123 -8.40 -11.43 2.55
CA LEU A 123 -7.75 -10.49 3.45
C LEU A 123 -8.78 -9.72 4.29
N GLY A 124 -9.86 -9.23 3.69
CA GLY A 124 -10.96 -8.58 4.40
C GLY A 124 -11.60 -9.48 5.48
N LEU A 125 -11.86 -10.75 5.14
CA LEU A 125 -12.36 -11.75 6.09
C LEU A 125 -11.37 -12.06 7.21
N LEU A 126 -10.07 -12.09 6.90
CA LEU A 126 -9.01 -12.30 7.88
C LEU A 126 -8.92 -11.13 8.86
N LEU A 127 -8.98 -9.89 8.38
CA LEU A 127 -9.05 -8.70 9.22
C LEU A 127 -10.31 -8.71 10.11
N TYR A 128 -11.45 -9.15 9.57
CA TYR A 128 -12.70 -9.27 10.33
C TYR A 128 -12.61 -10.31 11.47
N ARG A 129 -11.86 -11.40 11.30
CA ARG A 129 -11.78 -12.51 12.29
C ARG A 129 -10.92 -12.22 13.52
N GLY A 130 -10.09 -11.18 13.56
CA GLY A 130 -9.44 -10.79 14.82
C GLY A 130 -8.19 -9.92 14.71
N ILE A 131 -8.27 -8.73 15.30
CA ILE A 131 -7.22 -7.70 15.31
C ILE A 131 -6.03 -8.09 16.22
N LYS A 132 -6.25 -8.92 17.24
CA LYS A 132 -5.20 -9.33 18.20
C LYS A 132 -4.09 -10.17 17.56
N GLN A 133 -4.42 -11.09 16.65
CA GLN A 133 -3.40 -11.87 15.94
C GLN A 133 -2.74 -11.07 14.80
N THR A 134 -3.46 -10.10 14.23
CA THR A 134 -2.96 -9.23 13.16
C THR A 134 -1.75 -8.40 13.56
N SER A 135 -1.65 -7.95 14.81
CA SER A 135 -0.49 -7.16 15.26
C SER A 135 0.81 -7.98 15.27
N THR A 136 0.76 -9.24 15.75
CA THR A 136 1.93 -10.14 15.75
C THR A 136 2.33 -10.53 14.33
N PHE A 137 1.35 -10.81 13.47
CA PHE A 137 1.61 -11.12 12.06
C PHE A 137 2.22 -9.92 11.32
N ASN A 138 1.73 -8.71 11.60
CA ASN A 138 2.28 -7.49 11.01
C ASN A 138 3.75 -7.29 11.41
N ASN A 139 4.09 -7.49 12.69
CA ASN A 139 5.47 -7.34 13.17
C ASN A 139 6.40 -8.38 12.52
N TRP A 140 5.93 -9.61 12.35
CA TRP A 140 6.67 -10.65 11.64
C TRP A 140 6.91 -10.29 10.16
N SER A 141 5.90 -9.74 9.48
CA SER A 141 6.01 -9.22 8.11
C SER A 141 7.07 -8.11 8.00
N THR A 142 7.12 -7.19 8.97
CA THR A 142 8.12 -6.13 9.01
C THR A 142 9.54 -6.69 9.17
N ILE A 143 9.75 -7.67 10.06
CA ILE A 143 11.06 -8.30 10.26
C ILE A 143 11.51 -9.01 8.97
N LEU A 144 10.61 -9.75 8.32
CA LEU A 144 10.90 -10.42 7.06
C LEU A 144 11.30 -9.40 5.98
N ASN A 145 10.57 -8.28 5.86
CA ASN A 145 10.88 -7.25 4.89
C ASN A 145 12.27 -6.61 5.14
N MET A 146 12.60 -6.35 6.41
CA MET A 146 13.91 -5.85 6.81
C MET A 146 15.04 -6.84 6.45
N ALA A 147 14.81 -8.13 6.66
CA ALA A 147 15.76 -9.18 6.32
C ALA A 147 16.00 -9.29 4.80
N VAL A 148 14.95 -9.19 3.99
CA VAL A 148 15.06 -9.19 2.52
C VAL A 148 15.91 -8.01 2.03
N ILE A 149 15.72 -6.82 2.60
CA ILE A 149 16.52 -5.64 2.27
C ILE A 149 18.00 -5.88 2.59
N LEU A 150 18.32 -6.46 3.75
CA LEU A 150 19.70 -6.76 4.12
C LEU A 150 20.36 -7.77 3.17
N VAL A 151 19.62 -8.80 2.74
CA VAL A 151 20.11 -9.78 1.77
C VAL A 151 20.43 -9.11 0.44
N PHE A 152 19.58 -8.21 -0.06
CA PHE A 152 19.86 -7.43 -1.27
C PHE A 152 21.10 -6.55 -1.13
N ILE A 153 21.29 -5.88 0.01
CA ILE A 153 22.45 -5.01 0.24
C ILE A 153 23.77 -5.81 0.26
N VAL A 154 23.76 -7.00 0.88
CA VAL A 154 24.96 -7.84 1.01
C VAL A 154 25.23 -8.65 -0.25
N GLY A 155 24.17 -9.10 -0.93
CA GLY A 155 24.26 -9.92 -2.14
C GLY A 155 24.55 -9.12 -3.41
N GLY A 156 24.14 -7.85 -3.48
CA GLY A 156 24.17 -7.03 -4.69
C GLY A 156 23.01 -7.33 -5.63
#